data_AF-A0A959E826-F1
#
_entry.id   AF-A0A959E826-F1
#
_cell.length_a   1.000
_cell.length_b   1.000
_cell.length_c   1.000
_cell.angle_alpha   90.00
_cell.angle_beta   90.00
_cell.angle_gamma   90.00
#
_symmetry.space_group_name_H-M   'P 1'
#
loop_
_entity.id
_entity.type
_entity.pdbx_description
1 polymer ?
#
loop_
_entity_poly.entity_id
_entity_poly.type
_entity_poly.pdbx_seq_one_letter_code
_entity_poly.pdbx_strand_id
1 'polypeptide(L)'
;MQLPKAFSEQMQTQLGSEWPAFLEALSAPPPVSIRLHPLKNLKLQENAGKVKWSSDGLYLSERPVFTLDPCFHAGAYYVQEASSMFVGEAVRQLTEPGPPIRVLDLCAAPGGKSTLLLSTLPQDSLVLANEVIRSR
;
A
#
# COMPACT_ATOMS: atom_id res chain seq x y z
N MET A 1 20.52 12.34 5.28
CA MET A 1 19.59 11.92 6.34
C MET A 1 20.40 11.68 7.62
N GLN A 2 19.92 12.11 8.79
CA GLN A 2 20.58 11.77 10.07
C GLN A 2 19.80 10.63 10.74
N LEU A 3 20.41 9.45 10.78
CA LEU A 3 19.81 8.25 11.38
C LEU A 3 20.20 8.13 12.86
N PRO A 4 19.33 7.60 13.74
CA PRO A 4 19.70 7.30 15.12
C PRO A 4 20.88 6.34 15.19
N LYS A 5 21.87 6.64 16.03
CA LYS A 5 23.11 5.84 16.14
C LYS A 5 22.84 4.34 16.38
N ALA A 6 21.94 4.04 17.34
CA ALA A 6 21.58 2.66 17.67
C ALA A 6 20.95 1.90 16.48
N PHE A 7 20.14 2.59 15.66
CA PHE A 7 19.58 2.00 14.45
C PHE A 7 20.66 1.68 13.42
N SER A 8 21.58 2.63 13.18
CA SER A 8 22.67 2.43 12.23
C SER A 8 23.59 1.28 12.63
N GLU A 9 23.99 1.19 13.90
CA GLU A 9 24.85 0.11 14.41
C GLU A 9 24.16 -1.27 14.29
N GLN A 10 22.88 -1.34 14.62
CA GLN A 10 22.08 -2.56 14.47
C GLN A 10 21.98 -2.99 13.01
N MET A 11 21.56 -2.09 12.12
CA MET A 11 21.35 -2.41 10.70
C MET A 11 22.66 -2.71 9.98
N GLN A 12 23.75 -2.04 10.31
CA GLN A 12 25.06 -2.34 9.75
C GLN A 12 25.51 -3.76 10.13
N THR A 13 25.23 -4.20 11.36
CA THR A 13 25.52 -5.56 11.82
C THR A 13 24.64 -6.60 11.11
N GLN A 14 23.35 -6.31 10.90
CA GLN A 14 22.41 -7.22 10.25
C GLN A 14 22.64 -7.35 8.73
N LEU A 15 22.93 -6.25 8.06
CA LEU A 15 23.04 -6.20 6.60
C LEU A 15 24.47 -6.43 6.10
N GLY A 16 25.49 -6.24 6.94
CA GLY A 16 26.89 -6.43 6.58
C GLY A 16 27.28 -5.67 5.30
N SER A 17 27.59 -6.41 4.23
CA SER A 17 27.97 -5.82 2.93
C SER A 17 26.83 -5.09 2.21
N GLU A 18 25.56 -5.34 2.56
CA GLU A 18 24.40 -4.68 1.95
C GLU A 18 24.08 -3.32 2.60
N TRP A 19 24.72 -2.99 3.72
CA TRP A 19 24.51 -1.74 4.45
C TRP A 19 24.65 -0.47 3.57
N PRO A 20 25.68 -0.33 2.71
CA PRO A 20 25.80 0.84 1.85
C PRO A 20 24.63 1.00 0.88
N ALA A 21 24.15 -0.09 0.28
CA ALA A 21 23.02 -0.07 -0.64
C ALA A 21 21.70 0.28 0.08
N PHE A 22 21.51 -0.20 1.31
CA PHE A 22 20.39 0.18 2.15
C PHE A 22 20.39 1.68 2.50
N LEU A 23 21.55 2.24 2.85
CA LEU A 23 21.69 3.68 3.10
C LEU A 23 21.39 4.53 1.87
N GLU A 24 21.83 4.08 0.69
CA GLU A 24 21.52 4.72 -0.58
C GLU A 24 20.02 4.71 -0.84
N ALA A 25 19.35 3.56 -0.68
CA ALA A 25 17.92 3.42 -0.86
C ALA A 25 17.11 4.32 0.12
N LEU A 26 17.53 4.42 1.38
CA LEU A 26 16.90 5.33 2.36
C LEU A 26 17.09 6.81 2.03
N SER A 27 18.16 7.15 1.28
CA SER A 27 18.46 8.54 0.90
C SER A 27 17.79 8.95 -0.41
N ALA A 28 17.33 7.99 -1.22
CA ALA A 28 16.63 8.24 -2.46
C ALA A 28 15.20 8.80 -2.20
N PRO A 29 14.65 9.60 -3.13
CA PRO A 29 13.25 10.00 -3.08
C PRO A 29 12.34 8.77 -3.06
N PRO A 30 11.34 8.70 -2.16
CA PRO A 30 10.45 7.55 -2.11
C PRO A 30 9.58 7.50 -3.38
N PRO A 31 9.37 6.32 -3.98
CA PRO A 31 8.46 6.19 -5.10
C PRO A 31 7.03 6.51 -4.65
N VAL A 32 6.27 7.14 -5.55
CA VAL A 32 4.86 7.45 -5.30
C VAL A 32 4.02 6.39 -5.97
N SER A 33 3.06 5.84 -5.23
CA SER A 33 2.18 4.80 -5.73
C SER A 33 0.74 5.03 -5.28
N ILE A 34 -0.17 4.48 -6.08
CA ILE A 34 -1.61 4.50 -5.85
C ILE A 34 -2.17 3.12 -6.15
N ARG A 35 -3.32 2.81 -5.56
CA ARG A 35 -4.11 1.62 -5.88
C ARG A 35 -5.43 2.06 -6.49
N LEU A 36 -5.69 1.64 -7.73
CA LEU A 36 -6.96 1.93 -8.40
C LEU A 36 -8.11 1.20 -7.72
N HIS A 37 -9.30 1.79 -7.77
CA HIS A 37 -10.53 1.13 -7.36
C HIS A 37 -11.03 0.24 -8.53
N PRO A 38 -11.15 -1.09 -8.35
CA PRO A 38 -11.40 -2.01 -9.47
C PRO A 38 -12.71 -1.75 -10.21
N LEU A 39 -13.74 -1.25 -9.51
CA LEU A 39 -15.06 -0.96 -10.11
C LEU A 39 -15.19 0.42 -10.77
N LYS A 40 -14.21 1.33 -10.63
CA LYS A 40 -14.34 2.72 -11.12
C LYS A 40 -13.70 2.96 -12.47
N ASN A 41 -13.05 1.95 -13.06
CA ASN A 41 -12.50 1.97 -14.43
C ASN A 41 -11.66 3.20 -14.77
N LEU A 42 -10.92 3.75 -13.79
CA LEU A 42 -10.05 4.90 -14.02
C LEU A 42 -8.89 4.49 -14.93
N LYS A 43 -8.69 5.23 -16.02
CA LYS A 43 -7.54 5.08 -16.91
C LYS A 43 -6.61 6.27 -16.71
N LEU A 44 -5.42 6.01 -16.19
CA LEU A 44 -4.37 7.01 -16.09
C LEU A 44 -3.56 7.03 -17.36
N GLN A 45 -3.41 8.22 -17.94
CA GLN A 45 -2.66 8.40 -19.20
C GLN A 45 -1.15 8.30 -18.98
N GLU A 46 -0.66 8.71 -17.79
CA GLU A 46 0.75 8.69 -17.44
C GLU A 46 0.96 7.95 -16.12
N ASN A 47 1.88 6.97 -16.11
CA ASN A 47 2.34 6.27 -14.92
C ASN A 47 3.78 5.78 -15.13
N ALA A 48 4.49 5.53 -14.03
CA ALA A 48 5.86 5.00 -14.03
C ALA A 48 5.91 3.46 -14.05
N GLY A 49 4.79 2.81 -14.40
CA GLY A 49 4.65 1.37 -14.47
C GLY A 49 3.76 0.76 -13.37
N LYS A 50 3.53 -0.55 -13.47
CA LYS A 50 2.68 -1.32 -12.55
C LYS A 50 3.45 -1.80 -11.33
N VAL A 51 2.78 -1.87 -10.19
CA VAL A 51 3.27 -2.57 -8.99
C VAL A 51 3.14 -4.07 -9.24
N LYS A 52 4.27 -4.80 -9.25
CA LYS A 52 4.31 -6.21 -9.72
C LYS A 52 3.44 -7.18 -8.91
N TRP A 53 3.24 -6.90 -7.63
CA TRP A 53 2.46 -7.72 -6.69
C TRP A 53 1.07 -7.14 -6.41
N SER A 54 0.57 -6.23 -7.25
CA SER A 54 -0.78 -5.68 -7.11
C SER A 54 -1.41 -5.49 -8.48
N SER A 55 -2.53 -6.16 -8.74
CA SER A 55 -3.31 -6.04 -9.98
C SER A 55 -3.69 -4.59 -10.30
N ASP A 56 -4.01 -3.83 -9.26
CA ASP A 56 -4.55 -2.48 -9.34
C ASP A 56 -3.54 -1.41 -8.89
N GLY A 57 -2.29 -1.81 -8.60
CA GLY A 57 -1.24 -0.91 -8.13
C GLY A 57 -0.46 -0.27 -9.27
N LEU A 58 -0.26 1.05 -9.18
CA LEU A 58 0.51 1.84 -10.15
C LEU A 58 1.52 2.73 -9.44
N TYR A 59 2.70 2.86 -10.03
CA TYR A 59 3.66 3.90 -9.67
C TYR A 59 3.36 5.17 -10.47
N LEU A 60 3.52 6.34 -9.85
CA LEU A 60 3.41 7.63 -10.52
C LEU A 60 4.81 8.18 -10.81
N SER A 61 4.97 8.86 -11.95
CA SER A 61 6.24 9.51 -12.32
C SER A 61 6.62 10.65 -11.38
N GLU A 62 5.62 11.30 -10.79
CA GLU A 62 5.77 12.37 -9.82
C GLU A 62 4.62 12.34 -8.79
N ARG A 63 4.76 13.14 -7.72
CA ARG A 63 3.72 13.26 -6.69
C ARG A 63 2.81 14.46 -7.00
N PRO A 64 1.58 14.24 -7.52
CA PRO A 64 0.65 15.34 -7.68
C PRO A 64 0.11 15.81 -6.32
N VAL A 65 -0.52 16.98 -6.32
CA VAL A 65 -1.33 17.43 -5.19
C VAL A 65 -2.66 16.65 -5.22
N PHE A 66 -2.67 15.45 -4.66
CA PHE A 66 -3.81 14.52 -4.69
C PHE A 66 -5.14 15.15 -4.27
N THR A 67 -5.12 16.09 -3.32
CA THR A 67 -6.33 16.78 -2.84
C THR A 67 -6.96 17.72 -3.87
N LEU A 68 -6.28 18.02 -4.97
CA LEU A 68 -6.83 18.80 -6.09
C LEU A 68 -7.42 17.91 -7.19
N ASP A 69 -7.24 16.59 -7.11
CA ASP A 69 -7.75 15.65 -8.11
C ASP A 69 -9.18 15.19 -7.77
N PRO A 70 -10.19 15.49 -8.61
CA PRO A 70 -11.55 15.00 -8.40
C PRO A 70 -11.65 13.47 -8.36
N CYS A 71 -10.75 12.75 -9.03
CA CYS A 71 -10.73 11.29 -9.01
C CYS A 71 -10.35 10.75 -7.61
N PHE A 72 -9.49 11.46 -6.88
CA PHE A 72 -9.17 11.12 -5.49
C PHE A 72 -10.42 11.24 -4.60
N HIS A 73 -11.13 12.37 -4.71
CA HIS A 73 -12.37 12.61 -3.95
C HIS A 73 -13.51 11.68 -4.36
N ALA A 74 -13.54 11.25 -5.62
CA ALA A 74 -14.50 10.25 -6.11
C ALA A 74 -14.17 8.82 -5.66
N GLY A 75 -13.07 8.60 -4.93
CA GLY A 75 -12.60 7.29 -4.48
C GLY A 75 -12.15 6.39 -5.64
N ALA A 76 -11.73 6.97 -6.77
CA ALA A 76 -11.29 6.21 -7.94
C ALA A 76 -9.94 5.52 -7.74
N TYR A 77 -9.16 5.98 -6.76
CA TYR A 77 -7.95 5.35 -6.28
C TYR A 77 -7.67 5.71 -4.83
N TYR A 78 -6.79 4.96 -4.18
CA TYR A 78 -6.25 5.26 -2.85
C TYR A 78 -4.75 5.53 -2.97
N VAL A 79 -4.24 6.57 -2.32
CA VAL A 79 -2.79 6.82 -2.25
C VAL A 79 -2.19 5.84 -1.25
N GLN A 80 -1.50 4.83 -1.74
CA GLN A 80 -0.96 3.74 -0.94
C GLN A 80 0.45 3.42 -1.38
N GLU A 81 1.34 3.25 -0.41
CA GLU A 81 2.72 2.81 -0.67
C GLU A 81 2.72 1.38 -1.23
N ALA A 82 3.56 1.12 -2.23
CA ALA A 82 3.56 -0.11 -3.01
C ALA A 82 3.82 -1.36 -2.17
N SER A 83 4.80 -1.34 -1.25
CA SER A 83 5.07 -2.48 -0.37
C SER A 83 3.85 -2.83 0.51
N SER A 84 3.07 -1.82 0.94
CA SER A 84 1.83 -2.04 1.70
C SER A 84 0.75 -2.76 0.90
N MET A 85 0.79 -2.73 -0.43
CA MET A 85 -0.15 -3.46 -1.28
C MET A 85 0.11 -4.97 -1.29
N PHE A 86 1.31 -5.42 -0.91
CA PHE A 86 1.67 -6.85 -0.86
C PHE A 86 0.77 -7.67 0.08
N VAL A 87 0.19 -7.03 1.09
CA VAL A 87 -0.82 -7.66 1.96
C VAL A 87 -1.99 -8.22 1.15
N GLY A 88 -2.40 -7.53 0.08
CA GLY A 88 -3.46 -8.01 -0.81
C GLY A 88 -3.05 -9.27 -1.55
N GLU A 89 -1.81 -9.36 -2.01
CA GLU A 89 -1.28 -10.57 -2.65
C GLU A 89 -1.24 -11.76 -1.68
N ALA A 90 -0.76 -11.53 -0.45
CA ALA A 90 -0.76 -12.56 0.58
C ALA A 90 -2.18 -13.05 0.92
N VAL A 91 -3.14 -12.13 1.05
CA VAL A 91 -4.55 -12.47 1.30
C VAL A 91 -5.13 -13.26 0.12
N ARG A 92 -4.88 -12.82 -1.11
CA ARG A 92 -5.35 -13.49 -2.32
C ARG A 92 -4.91 -14.95 -2.37
N GLN A 93 -3.63 -15.23 -2.11
CA GLN A 93 -3.10 -16.60 -2.10
C GLN A 93 -3.74 -17.49 -1.03
N LEU A 94 -4.24 -16.91 0.06
CA LEU A 94 -4.90 -17.62 1.14
C LEU A 94 -6.41 -17.82 0.91
N THR A 95 -7.02 -16.99 0.05
CA THR A 95 -8.48 -16.92 -0.08
C THR A 95 -9.00 -17.22 -1.48
N GLU A 96 -8.17 -17.23 -2.54
CA GLU A 96 -8.61 -17.49 -3.92
C GLU A 96 -8.11 -18.84 -4.47
N PRO A 97 -8.99 -19.61 -5.16
CA PRO A 97 -10.45 -19.51 -5.13
C PRO A 97 -10.99 -19.98 -3.77
N GLY A 98 -11.97 -19.28 -3.20
CA GLY A 98 -12.52 -19.62 -1.89
C GLY A 98 -13.88 -19.01 -1.61
N PRO A 99 -14.61 -19.53 -0.60
CA PRO A 99 -15.91 -19.00 -0.20
C PRO A 99 -15.77 -17.61 0.45
N PRO A 100 -16.88 -16.87 0.60
CA PRO A 100 -16.89 -15.64 1.37
C PRO A 100 -16.34 -15.85 2.79
N ILE A 101 -15.49 -14.95 3.27
CA ILE A 101 -14.90 -15.03 4.60
C ILE A 101 -15.16 -13.78 5.45
N ARG A 102 -14.90 -13.89 6.75
CA ARG A 102 -14.96 -12.76 7.69
C ARG A 102 -13.55 -12.39 8.10
N VAL A 103 -13.17 -11.13 7.90
CA VAL A 103 -11.85 -10.60 8.19
C VAL A 103 -11.96 -9.46 9.20
N LEU A 104 -11.02 -9.42 10.14
CA LEU A 104 -10.87 -8.34 11.10
C LEU A 104 -9.58 -7.57 10.79
N ASP A 105 -9.71 -6.30 10.43
CA ASP A 105 -8.61 -5.35 10.40
C ASP A 105 -8.56 -4.64 11.77
N LEU A 106 -7.65 -5.08 12.64
CA LEU A 106 -7.62 -4.68 14.05
C LEU A 106 -7.16 -3.23 14.28
N CYS A 107 -6.38 -2.68 13.34
CA CYS A 107 -5.79 -1.34 13.42
C CYS A 107 -5.96 -0.64 12.06
N ALA A 108 -7.22 -0.31 11.76
CA ALA A 108 -7.66 0.00 10.42
C ALA A 108 -7.26 1.39 9.94
N ALA A 109 -7.12 2.41 10.81
CA ALA A 109 -6.86 3.77 10.35
C ALA A 109 -5.49 3.87 9.65
N PRO A 110 -5.37 4.61 8.53
CA PRO A 110 -6.38 5.46 7.88
C PRO A 110 -7.26 4.76 6.81
N GLY A 111 -7.30 3.42 6.78
CA GLY A 111 -8.23 2.63 5.96
C GLY A 111 -7.65 2.03 4.67
N GLY A 112 -6.36 2.28 4.36
CA GLY A 112 -5.74 1.79 3.13
C GLY A 112 -5.70 0.27 3.02
N LYS A 113 -5.51 -0.45 4.14
CA LYS A 113 -5.53 -1.92 4.20
C LYS A 113 -6.95 -2.47 4.24
N SER A 114 -7.87 -1.84 4.96
CA SER A 114 -9.28 -2.27 4.98
C SER A 114 -9.90 -2.21 3.58
N THR A 115 -9.64 -1.13 2.84
CA THR A 115 -10.08 -1.01 1.44
C THR A 115 -9.34 -1.96 0.49
N LEU A 116 -8.09 -2.33 0.80
CA LEU A 116 -7.35 -3.37 0.06
C LEU A 116 -8.07 -4.70 0.20
N LEU A 117 -8.36 -5.11 1.44
CA LEU A 117 -9.06 -6.35 1.76
C LEU A 117 -10.41 -6.40 1.05
N LEU A 118 -11.22 -5.32 1.12
CA LEU A 118 -12.50 -5.24 0.42
C LEU A 118 -12.38 -5.43 -1.11
N SER A 119 -11.25 -5.03 -1.70
CA SER A 119 -11.01 -5.16 -3.15
C SER A 119 -10.40 -6.51 -3.53
N THR A 120 -9.91 -7.29 -2.57
CA THR A 120 -9.18 -8.55 -2.78
C THR A 120 -9.99 -9.78 -2.39
N LEU A 121 -10.82 -9.69 -1.36
CA LEU A 121 -11.54 -10.84 -0.82
C LEU A 121 -12.62 -11.35 -1.79
N PRO A 122 -12.99 -12.64 -1.70
CA PRO A 122 -14.12 -13.18 -2.44
C PRO A 122 -15.39 -12.34 -2.23
N GLN A 123 -16.22 -12.26 -3.27
CA GLN A 123 -17.50 -11.55 -3.21
C GLN A 123 -18.32 -12.01 -1.98
N ASP A 124 -19.08 -11.08 -1.39
CA ASP A 124 -19.89 -11.27 -0.18
C ASP A 124 -19.10 -11.54 1.13
N SER A 125 -17.78 -11.37 1.11
CA SER A 125 -16.96 -11.37 2.33
C SER A 125 -17.27 -10.16 3.22
N LEU A 126 -17.05 -10.33 4.53
CA LEU A 126 -17.22 -9.27 5.54
C LEU A 126 -15.85 -8.79 6.02
N VAL A 127 -15.63 -7.48 6.02
CA VAL A 127 -14.48 -6.84 6.68
C VAL A 127 -14.97 -6.02 7.86
N LEU A 128 -14.52 -6.36 9.06
CA LEU A 128 -14.67 -5.54 10.27
C LEU A 128 -13.40 -4.70 10.43
N ALA A 129 -13.52 -3.38 10.32
CA ALA A 129 -12.43 -2.44 10.51
C ALA A 129 -12.51 -1.82 11.91
N ASN A 130 -11.49 -2.04 12.74
CA ASN A 130 -11.39 -1.52 14.10
C ASN A 130 -10.28 -0.47 14.20
N GLU A 131 -10.55 0.64 14.88
CA GLU A 131 -9.55 1.63 15.29
C GLU A 131 -9.83 2.00 16.75
N VAL A 132 -8.82 1.82 17.61
CA VAL A 132 -8.96 2.07 19.05
C VAL A 132 -8.73 3.54 19.41
N ILE A 133 -7.94 4.25 18.61
CA ILE A 133 -7.59 5.66 18.81
C ILE A 133 -8.66 6.52 18.13
N ARG A 134 -9.57 7.08 18.92
CA ARG A 134 -10.72 7.88 18.44
C ARG A 134 -10.38 9.04 17.52
N SER A 135 -9.18 9.60 17.59
CA SER A 135 -8.77 10.75 16.79
C SER A 135 -8.23 10.39 15.41
N ARG A 136 -8.18 9.10 15.05
CA ARG A 136 -7.66 8.60 13.78
C ARG A 136 -8.76 8.08 12.87
#